data_AF-A0A1I0SIV8-F1
#
_entry.id   AF-A0A1I0SIV8-F1
#
_cell.length_a   1.000
_cell.length_b   1.000
_cell.length_c   1.000
_cell.angle_alpha   90.00
_cell.angle_beta   90.00
_cell.angle_gamma   90.00
#
_symmetry.space_group_name_H-M   'P 1'
#
loop_
_entity.id
_entity.type
_entity.pdbx_description
1 polymer ?
#
loop_
_entity_poly.entity_id
_entity_poly.type
_entity_poly.pdbx_seq_one_letter_code
_entity_poly.pdbx_strand_id
1 'polypeptide(L)'
;MKLVVCIVVLFFFLLFLVSMMKLSITIFFQHAQDDDEWKITFQTLFGMIRYTIHIPLVKIDKESPGVVIAHKETIEAISKGMMKRSKYTPKEMMDNFQKAKEFAKHVVRLNEIIKKFLGHISITKFEWQTKIGTGNAATTGMIVGLGWSLKYSLLAFFSKYMKLKTSPFFMITPSFHEAASETKFVCMIHFRIGHAMLAGIRMVKYWRGNRFPKRNTFVTKNANESY
;
A
#
# COMPACT_ATOMS: atom_id res chain seq x y z
N MET A 1 30.07 -16.32 -29.32
CA MET A 1 29.30 -17.14 -28.37
C MET A 1 29.74 -16.97 -26.92
N LYS A 2 31.02 -17.14 -26.55
CA LYS A 2 31.49 -17.03 -25.15
C LYS A 2 31.11 -15.71 -24.44
N LEU A 3 31.30 -14.56 -25.10
CA LEU A 3 30.92 -13.25 -24.56
C LEU A 3 29.41 -13.11 -24.27
N VAL A 4 28.56 -13.58 -25.18
CA VAL A 4 27.10 -13.54 -25.01
C VAL A 4 26.68 -14.40 -23.81
N VAL A 5 27.27 -15.59 -23.67
CA VAL A 5 27.03 -16.46 -22.52
C VAL A 5 27.46 -15.78 -21.22
N CYS A 6 28.63 -15.14 -21.19
CA CYS A 6 29.09 -14.39 -20.01
C CYS A 6 28.12 -13.26 -19.62
N ILE A 7 27.63 -12.48 -20.60
CA ILE A 7 26.68 -11.39 -20.33
C ILE A 7 25.37 -11.92 -19.75
N VAL A 8 24.84 -13.02 -20.32
CA VAL A 8 23.61 -13.64 -19.83
C VAL A 8 23.77 -14.16 -18.40
N VAL A 9 24.87 -14.86 -18.11
CA VAL A 9 25.17 -15.35 -16.75
C VAL A 9 25.29 -14.19 -15.77
N LEU A 10 26.00 -13.12 -16.14
CA LEU A 10 26.15 -11.93 -15.31
C LEU A 10 24.81 -11.25 -15.01
N PHE A 11 23.93 -11.14 -16.01
CA PHE A 11 22.61 -10.57 -15.84
C PHE A 11 21.74 -11.37 -14.86
N PHE A 12 21.71 -12.70 -14.98
CA PHE A 12 20.97 -13.55 -14.04
C PHE A 12 21.58 -13.52 -12.63
N PHE A 13 22.90 -13.46 -12.52
CA PHE A 13 23.59 -13.28 -11.25
C PHE A 13 23.19 -11.96 -10.58
N LEU A 14 23.16 -10.85 -11.33
CA LEU A 14 22.72 -9.56 -10.83
C LEU A 14 21.24 -9.59 -10.36
N LEU A 15 20.35 -10.20 -11.15
CA LEU A 15 18.95 -10.36 -10.77
C LEU A 15 18.80 -11.19 -9.48
N PHE A 16 19.60 -12.25 -9.33
CA PHE A 16 19.61 -13.06 -8.12
C PHE A 16 20.04 -12.26 -6.89
N LEU A 17 21.10 -11.45 -7.01
CA LEU A 17 21.56 -10.56 -5.94
C LEU A 17 20.46 -9.55 -5.53
N VAL A 18 19.81 -8.90 -6.50
CA VAL A 18 18.71 -7.96 -6.25
C VAL A 18 17.53 -8.66 -5.55
N SER A 19 17.20 -9.89 -5.97
CA SER A 19 16.12 -10.69 -5.37
C SER A 19 16.37 -11.02 -3.89
N MET A 20 17.63 -11.29 -3.51
CA MET A 20 18.01 -11.57 -2.13
C MET A 20 18.05 -10.32 -1.24
N MET A 21 18.09 -9.12 -1.83
CA MET A 21 18.18 -7.86 -1.10
C MET A 21 16.94 -7.62 -0.22
N LYS A 22 17.19 -7.18 1.02
CA LYS A 22 16.14 -6.75 1.96
C LYS A 22 15.84 -5.27 1.75
N LEU A 23 14.55 -4.96 1.64
CA LEU A 23 14.02 -3.60 1.62
C LEU A 23 13.33 -3.35 2.96
N SER A 24 13.67 -2.24 3.60
CA SER A 24 12.96 -1.66 4.74
C SER A 24 12.16 -0.46 4.28
N ILE A 25 10.93 -0.33 4.75
CA ILE A 25 10.07 0.82 4.51
C ILE A 25 9.60 1.33 5.86
N THR A 26 9.89 2.59 6.16
CA THR A 26 9.38 3.29 7.34
C THR A 26 8.33 4.28 6.89
N ILE A 27 7.11 4.11 7.38
CA ILE A 27 5.98 4.98 7.17
C ILE A 27 5.83 5.80 8.44
N PHE A 28 5.97 7.12 8.31
CA PHE A 28 5.77 8.08 9.38
C PHE A 28 4.69 9.06 8.97
N PHE A 29 3.70 9.19 9.82
CA PHE A 29 2.58 10.11 9.68
C PHE A 29 2.44 10.84 11.01
N GLN A 30 2.40 12.16 10.95
CA GLN A 30 2.07 13.01 12.07
C GLN A 30 1.08 14.07 11.60
N HIS A 31 -0.02 14.19 12.33
CA HIS A 31 -1.01 15.24 12.20
C HIS A 31 -1.07 15.96 13.54
N ALA A 32 -0.72 17.24 13.56
CA ALA A 32 -0.77 18.08 14.76
C ALA A 32 -1.24 19.48 14.36
N GLN A 33 -2.55 19.71 14.45
CA GLN A 33 -3.26 20.94 14.10
C GLN A 33 -2.99 21.50 12.69
N ASP A 34 -1.82 22.12 12.47
CA ASP A 34 -1.49 22.91 11.27
C ASP A 34 -0.17 22.46 10.60
N ASP A 35 0.54 21.52 11.22
CA ASP A 35 1.73 20.87 10.65
C ASP A 35 1.47 19.38 10.47
N ASP A 36 1.25 19.01 9.21
CA ASP A 36 1.07 17.63 8.82
C ASP A 36 2.32 17.13 8.10
N GLU A 37 2.97 16.13 8.70
CA GLU A 37 4.17 15.53 8.16
C GLU A 37 3.93 14.09 7.74
N TRP A 38 3.97 13.82 6.44
CA TRP A 38 3.95 12.46 5.92
C TRP A 38 5.30 12.15 5.27
N LYS A 39 5.99 11.15 5.82
CA LYS A 39 7.33 10.74 5.40
C LYS A 39 7.32 9.24 5.13
N ILE A 40 7.73 8.84 3.93
CA ILE A 40 7.97 7.44 3.59
C ILE A 40 9.47 7.28 3.31
N THR A 41 10.14 6.50 4.16
CA THR A 41 11.58 6.25 4.04
C THR A 41 11.82 4.84 3.55
N PHE A 42 12.48 4.70 2.41
CA PHE A 42 12.95 3.42 1.87
C PHE A 42 14.42 3.24 2.25
N GLN A 43 14.76 2.09 2.82
CA GLN A 43 16.14 1.74 3.13
C GLN A 43 16.49 0.38 2.52
N THR A 44 17.60 0.33 1.80
CA THR A 44 18.14 -0.90 1.20
C THR A 44 19.59 -1.09 1.62
N LEU A 45 20.19 -2.25 1.29
CA LEU A 45 21.60 -2.53 1.56
C LEU A 45 21.99 -2.31 3.04
N PHE A 46 21.27 -2.96 3.97
CA PHE A 46 21.52 -2.85 5.42
C PHE A 46 21.51 -1.40 5.97
N GLY A 47 20.86 -0.47 5.27
CA GLY A 47 20.74 0.93 5.68
C GLY A 47 21.74 1.87 4.99
N MET A 48 22.60 1.38 4.08
CA MET A 48 23.54 2.23 3.34
C MET A 48 22.83 3.20 2.39
N ILE A 49 21.74 2.76 1.75
CA ILE A 49 20.95 3.62 0.86
C ILE A 49 19.64 3.94 1.57
N ARG A 50 19.41 5.24 1.80
CA ARG A 50 18.19 5.78 2.40
C ARG A 50 17.59 6.81 1.47
N TYR A 51 16.34 6.60 1.08
CA TYR A 51 15.57 7.53 0.27
C TYR A 51 14.30 7.92 1.00
N THR A 52 14.15 9.20 1.33
CA THR A 52 13.00 9.72 2.06
C THR A 52 12.14 10.56 1.14
N ILE A 53 10.89 10.13 0.93
CA ILE A 53 9.88 10.92 0.24
C ILE A 53 9.10 11.70 1.29
N HIS A 54 9.19 13.04 1.21
CA HIS A 54 8.29 13.94 1.93
C HIS A 54 7.10 14.23 1.01
N ILE A 55 5.90 13.90 1.44
CA ILE A 55 4.68 14.25 0.71
C ILE A 55 4.14 15.51 1.38
N PRO A 56 4.37 16.72 0.84
CA PRO A 56 3.76 17.93 1.38
C PRO A 56 2.25 17.81 1.20
N LEU A 57 1.51 17.90 2.30
CA LEU A 57 0.08 17.67 2.27
C LEU A 57 -0.64 18.84 1.64
N VAL A 58 -1.57 18.44 0.79
CA VAL A 58 -2.59 19.26 0.19
C VAL A 58 -3.45 19.82 1.32
N LYS A 59 -3.33 21.12 1.61
CA LYS A 59 -4.33 21.83 2.40
C LYS A 59 -5.66 21.71 1.67
N ILE A 60 -6.59 20.92 2.22
CA ILE A 60 -7.95 20.85 1.70
C ILE A 60 -8.64 22.11 2.18
N ASP A 61 -8.61 23.12 1.32
CA ASP A 61 -9.32 24.37 1.56
C ASP A 61 -10.83 24.08 1.57
N LYS A 62 -11.53 24.55 2.60
CA LYS A 62 -12.92 24.18 2.91
C LYS A 62 -13.95 24.79 1.94
N GLU A 63 -13.52 25.47 0.88
CA GLU A 63 -14.42 26.16 -0.06
C GLU A 63 -14.49 25.56 -1.47
N SER A 64 -13.83 24.43 -1.78
CA SER A 64 -14.06 23.72 -3.05
C SER A 64 -13.60 22.26 -3.01
N PRO A 65 -14.42 21.29 -3.49
CA PRO A 65 -14.07 19.88 -3.46
C PRO A 65 -13.04 19.55 -4.55
N GLY A 66 -11.76 19.57 -4.22
CA GLY A 66 -10.68 19.14 -5.10
C GLY A 66 -9.35 18.97 -4.36
N VAL A 67 -8.78 17.77 -4.43
CA VAL A 67 -7.46 17.45 -3.85
C VAL A 67 -6.37 17.81 -4.86
N VAL A 68 -5.64 18.89 -4.62
CA VAL A 68 -4.51 19.33 -5.47
C VAL A 68 -3.19 18.79 -4.92
N ILE A 69 -2.72 17.65 -5.42
CA ILE A 69 -1.39 17.14 -5.10
C ILE A 69 -0.36 18.02 -5.82
N ALA A 70 0.22 18.99 -5.12
CA ALA A 70 1.21 19.92 -5.69
C ALA A 70 2.63 19.55 -5.23
N HIS A 71 3.49 19.15 -6.18
CA HIS A 71 4.94 19.14 -6.00
C HIS A 71 5.44 20.60 -5.95
N LYS A 72 6.41 20.90 -5.07
CA LYS A 72 7.00 22.26 -4.96
C LYS A 72 7.59 22.77 -6.28
N GLU A 73 8.07 21.89 -7.15
CA GLU A 73 8.58 22.24 -8.48
C GLU A 73 7.49 22.69 -9.47
N THR A 74 6.21 22.52 -9.13
CA THR A 74 5.07 22.86 -10.00
C THR A 74 4.59 24.31 -9.79
N ILE A 75 5.04 25.01 -8.74
CA ILE A 75 4.58 26.38 -8.43
C ILE A 75 5.05 27.38 -9.49
N GLU A 76 6.27 27.24 -10.03
CA GLU A 76 6.74 28.08 -11.14
C GLU A 76 6.08 27.73 -12.48
N ALA A 77 5.72 26.46 -12.69
CA ALA A 77 5.08 26.01 -13.94
C ALA A 77 3.59 26.39 -14.03
N ILE A 78 2.89 26.48 -12.89
CA ILE A 78 1.47 26.90 -12.84
C ILE A 78 1.33 28.39 -13.21
N SER A 79 2.30 29.24 -12.85
CA SER A 79 2.30 30.66 -13.24
C SER A 79 2.40 30.86 -14.77
N LYS A 80 2.92 29.87 -15.52
CA LYS A 80 3.11 29.93 -16.97
C LYS A 80 2.04 29.20 -17.81
N GLY A 81 0.89 28.84 -17.23
CA GLY A 81 -0.30 28.50 -18.02
C GLY A 81 -0.21 27.24 -18.90
N MET A 82 0.68 26.29 -18.58
CA MET A 82 0.84 25.04 -19.34
C MET A 82 0.62 23.79 -18.46
N MET A 83 -0.60 23.58 -17.96
CA MET A 83 -1.13 22.22 -17.76
C MET A 83 -2.63 22.22 -17.44
N LYS A 84 -3.40 21.39 -18.17
CA LYS A 84 -4.83 21.15 -17.91
C LYS A 84 -5.02 20.53 -16.51
N ARG A 85 -5.82 21.20 -15.68
CA ARG A 85 -6.31 20.71 -14.38
C ARG A 85 -6.90 19.30 -14.52
N SER A 86 -6.24 18.29 -14.00
CA SER A 86 -6.87 17.00 -13.72
C SER A 86 -7.60 17.11 -12.38
N LYS A 87 -8.93 17.11 -12.44
CA LYS A 87 -9.83 17.38 -11.33
C LYS A 87 -10.42 16.05 -10.86
N TYR A 88 -9.71 15.32 -9.99
CA TYR A 88 -10.23 14.09 -9.41
C TYR A 88 -11.43 14.41 -8.51
N THR A 89 -12.62 14.12 -9.02
CA THR A 89 -13.92 14.48 -8.44
C THR A 89 -14.42 13.31 -7.56
N PRO A 90 -15.10 13.54 -6.42
CA PRO A 90 -15.58 12.47 -5.52
C PRO A 90 -16.44 11.37 -6.19
N LYS A 91 -17.11 11.69 -7.31
CA LYS A 91 -17.83 10.70 -8.15
C LYS A 91 -16.90 9.67 -8.81
N GLU A 92 -15.64 10.01 -9.08
CA GLU A 92 -14.64 9.09 -9.67
C GLU A 92 -14.07 8.10 -8.65
N MET A 93 -14.08 8.44 -7.35
CA MET A 93 -13.69 7.52 -6.28
C MET A 93 -14.70 6.37 -6.11
N MET A 94 -16.00 6.66 -6.25
CA MET A 94 -17.07 5.66 -6.12
C MET A 94 -17.04 4.63 -7.26
N ASP A 95 -16.84 5.10 -8.50
CA ASP A 95 -16.72 4.27 -9.70
C ASP A 95 -15.44 3.41 -9.68
N ASN A 96 -14.33 3.95 -9.17
CA ASN A 96 -13.09 3.20 -8.99
C ASN A 96 -13.20 2.15 -7.87
N PHE A 97 -13.99 2.40 -6.83
CA PHE A 97 -14.21 1.42 -5.76
C PHE A 97 -15.07 0.25 -6.24
N GLN A 98 -16.08 0.51 -7.07
CA GLN A 98 -16.89 -0.54 -7.69
C GLN A 98 -16.06 -1.36 -8.69
N LYS A 99 -15.26 -0.72 -9.55
CA LYS A 99 -14.31 -1.43 -10.43
C LYS A 99 -13.31 -2.23 -9.61
N ALA A 100 -12.71 -1.67 -8.55
CA ALA A 100 -11.80 -2.39 -7.66
C ALA A 100 -12.48 -3.59 -6.97
N LYS A 101 -13.76 -3.48 -6.59
CA LYS A 101 -14.56 -4.57 -6.00
C LYS A 101 -14.89 -5.64 -7.03
N GLU A 102 -15.17 -5.27 -8.28
CA GLU A 102 -15.42 -6.18 -9.39
C GLU A 102 -14.13 -6.89 -9.83
N PHE A 103 -13.00 -6.18 -9.85
CA PHE A 103 -11.64 -6.72 -9.97
C PHE A 103 -11.30 -7.66 -8.80
N ALA A 104 -11.66 -7.32 -7.56
CA ALA A 104 -11.41 -8.17 -6.41
C ALA A 104 -12.27 -9.45 -6.45
N LYS A 105 -13.52 -9.38 -6.94
CA LYS A 105 -14.44 -10.52 -7.07
C LYS A 105 -14.03 -11.49 -8.19
N HIS A 106 -13.55 -10.99 -9.33
CA HIS A 106 -13.07 -11.84 -10.42
C HIS A 106 -11.77 -12.59 -10.10
N VAL A 107 -11.13 -12.28 -8.96
CA VAL A 107 -9.79 -12.78 -8.66
C VAL A 107 -9.72 -13.42 -7.27
N VAL A 108 -10.50 -14.47 -7.04
CA VAL A 108 -10.39 -15.34 -5.86
C VAL A 108 -8.91 -15.78 -5.60
N ARG A 109 -8.12 -15.93 -6.67
CA ARG A 109 -6.71 -16.31 -6.61
C ARG A 109 -5.74 -15.15 -6.31
N LEU A 110 -6.19 -13.89 -6.36
CA LEU A 110 -5.41 -12.68 -6.03
C LEU A 110 -5.18 -12.61 -4.54
N ASN A 111 -6.24 -12.89 -3.79
CA ASN A 111 -6.21 -12.94 -2.34
C ASN A 111 -5.15 -13.94 -1.86
N GLU A 112 -4.97 -15.07 -2.55
CA GLU A 112 -3.90 -16.02 -2.23
C GLU A 112 -2.50 -15.48 -2.53
N ILE A 113 -2.31 -14.80 -3.66
CA ILE A 113 -1.02 -14.19 -4.04
C ILE A 113 -0.65 -13.11 -3.02
N ILE A 114 -1.59 -12.22 -2.69
CA ILE A 114 -1.42 -11.16 -1.70
C ILE A 114 -1.15 -11.78 -0.33
N LYS A 115 -1.96 -12.74 0.13
CA LYS A 115 -1.76 -13.41 1.42
C LYS A 115 -0.38 -14.05 1.54
N LYS A 116 0.10 -14.72 0.48
CA LYS A 116 1.45 -15.30 0.45
C LYS A 116 2.52 -14.22 0.54
N PHE A 117 2.36 -13.10 -0.19
CA PHE A 117 3.30 -11.99 -0.12
C PHE A 117 3.33 -11.32 1.26
N LEU A 118 2.16 -11.02 1.84
CA LEU A 118 2.02 -10.45 3.18
C LEU A 118 2.74 -11.32 4.23
N GLY A 119 2.68 -12.66 4.10
CA GLY A 119 3.38 -13.58 5.00
C GLY A 119 4.91 -13.49 4.96
N HIS A 120 5.48 -12.84 3.94
CA HIS A 120 6.92 -12.56 3.86
C HIS A 120 7.30 -11.18 4.42
N ILE A 121 6.31 -10.34 4.75
CA ILE A 121 6.51 -9.02 5.34
C ILE A 121 6.67 -9.17 6.85
N SER A 122 7.70 -8.53 7.39
CA SER A 122 7.93 -8.43 8.84
C SER A 122 7.72 -7.00 9.30
N ILE A 123 6.86 -6.80 10.30
CA ILE A 123 6.67 -5.52 10.97
C ILE A 123 7.62 -5.48 12.17
N THR A 124 8.51 -4.50 12.21
CA THR A 124 9.51 -4.33 13.28
C THR A 124 9.24 -3.15 14.18
N LYS A 125 8.40 -2.21 13.74
CA LYS A 125 7.92 -1.08 14.56
C LYS A 125 6.47 -0.82 14.21
N PHE A 126 5.60 -0.69 15.21
CA PHE A 126 4.21 -0.32 15.01
C PHE A 126 3.71 0.50 16.20
N GLU A 127 3.69 1.82 16.03
CA GLU A 127 3.25 2.78 17.05
C GLU A 127 2.12 3.63 16.48
N TRP A 128 1.02 3.77 17.24
CA TRP A 128 -0.10 4.60 16.84
C TRP A 128 -0.73 5.30 18.04
N GLN A 129 -0.48 6.60 18.12
CA GLN A 129 -1.01 7.50 19.15
C GLN A 129 -2.02 8.44 18.50
N THR A 130 -3.13 8.69 19.20
CA THR A 130 -4.17 9.61 18.73
C THR A 130 -4.68 10.40 19.91
N LYS A 131 -4.66 11.74 19.83
CA LYS A 131 -5.42 12.61 20.72
C LYS A 131 -6.69 13.02 19.97
N ILE A 132 -7.86 12.77 20.55
CA ILE A 132 -9.12 13.10 19.90
C ILE A 132 -10.14 13.66 20.89
N GLY A 133 -10.78 14.74 20.49
CA GLY A 133 -11.79 15.44 21.27
C GLY A 133 -12.73 16.21 20.37
N THR A 134 -14.02 16.24 20.74
CA THR A 134 -15.06 16.97 20.02
C THR A 134 -15.65 18.11 20.85
N GLY A 135 -15.16 18.33 22.08
CA GLY A 135 -15.75 19.26 23.05
C GLY A 135 -17.07 18.77 23.68
N ASN A 136 -17.53 17.56 23.33
CA ASN A 136 -18.68 16.90 23.96
C ASN A 136 -18.31 15.49 24.39
N ALA A 137 -18.46 15.21 25.69
CA ALA A 137 -18.02 13.96 26.32
C ALA A 137 -18.63 12.70 25.70
N ALA A 138 -19.93 12.72 25.37
CA ALA A 138 -20.62 11.57 24.79
C ALA A 138 -20.06 11.23 23.41
N THR A 139 -19.94 12.23 22.53
CA THR A 139 -19.41 12.05 21.17
C THR A 139 -17.91 11.71 21.18
N THR A 140 -17.12 12.30 22.08
CA THR A 140 -15.72 11.95 22.28
C THR A 140 -15.58 10.49 22.72
N GLY A 141 -16.40 10.02 23.66
CA GLY A 141 -16.42 8.63 24.09
C GLY A 141 -16.74 7.65 22.96
N MET A 142 -17.73 7.96 22.11
CA MET A 142 -18.04 7.15 20.92
C MET A 142 -16.86 7.06 19.95
N ILE A 143 -16.23 8.19 19.64
CA ILE A 143 -15.09 8.24 18.71
C ILE A 143 -13.88 7.49 19.28
N VAL A 144 -13.64 7.57 20.59
CA VAL A 144 -12.57 6.81 21.26
C VAL A 144 -12.82 5.31 21.14
N GLY A 145 -14.06 4.85 21.34
CA GLY A 145 -14.43 3.44 21.16
C GLY A 145 -14.24 2.96 19.72
N LEU A 146 -14.64 3.79 18.74
CA LEU A 146 -14.40 3.53 17.32
C LEU A 146 -12.89 3.50 17.00
N GLY A 147 -12.13 4.43 17.56
CA GLY A 147 -10.68 4.49 17.42
C GLY A 147 -9.99 3.23 17.92
N TRP A 148 -10.37 2.74 19.11
CA TRP A 148 -9.84 1.48 19.63
C TRP A 148 -10.19 0.30 18.72
N SER A 149 -11.45 0.21 18.30
CA SER A 149 -11.90 -0.85 17.38
C SER A 149 -11.10 -0.86 16.08
N LEU A 150 -10.83 0.31 15.51
CA LEU A 150 -10.02 0.46 14.30
C LEU A 150 -8.56 0.02 14.52
N LYS A 151 -7.92 0.48 15.61
CA LYS A 151 -6.54 0.11 15.95
C LYS A 151 -6.39 -1.40 16.12
N TYR A 152 -7.29 -2.02 16.87
CA TYR A 152 -7.28 -3.47 17.10
C TYR A 152 -7.63 -4.28 15.85
N SER A 153 -8.53 -3.80 15.00
CA SER A 153 -8.84 -4.45 13.72
C SER A 153 -7.62 -4.48 12.80
N LEU A 154 -6.88 -3.37 12.71
CA LEU A 154 -5.62 -3.32 11.96
C LEU A 154 -4.54 -4.21 12.54
N LEU A 155 -4.44 -4.28 13.88
CA LEU A 155 -3.54 -5.20 14.54
C LEU A 155 -3.89 -6.67 14.23
N ALA A 156 -5.17 -7.04 14.30
CA ALA A 156 -5.63 -8.38 13.98
C ALA A 156 -5.35 -8.75 12.51
N PHE A 157 -5.51 -7.79 11.60
CA PHE A 157 -5.15 -7.98 10.20
C PHE A 157 -3.64 -8.23 10.04
N PHE A 158 -2.80 -7.37 10.63
CA PHE A 158 -1.36 -7.51 10.54
C PHE A 158 -0.84 -8.78 11.23
N SER A 159 -1.37 -9.15 12.39
CA SER A 159 -0.97 -10.37 13.09
C SER A 159 -1.36 -11.64 12.33
N LYS A 160 -2.49 -11.62 11.61
CA LYS A 160 -2.98 -12.75 10.81
C LYS A 160 -2.20 -12.95 9.50
N TYR A 161 -1.80 -11.86 8.85
CA TYR A 161 -1.25 -11.92 7.49
C TYR A 161 0.24 -11.61 7.39
N MET A 162 0.84 -10.96 8.39
CA MET A 162 2.25 -10.55 8.40
C MET A 162 2.98 -11.09 9.64
N LYS A 163 4.31 -11.00 9.65
CA LYS A 163 5.14 -11.37 10.80
C LYS A 163 5.35 -10.16 11.71
N LEU A 164 4.56 -10.06 12.78
CA LEU A 164 4.75 -9.03 13.79
C LEU A 164 5.93 -9.42 14.71
N LYS A 165 7.04 -8.68 14.63
CA LYS A 165 8.27 -8.93 15.42
C LYS A 165 8.44 -8.01 16.62
N THR A 166 7.48 -7.13 16.86
CA THR A 166 7.50 -6.14 17.95
C THR A 166 6.16 -6.16 18.66
N SER A 167 6.15 -5.78 19.94
CA SER A 167 4.90 -5.40 20.59
C SER A 167 4.41 -4.08 19.98
N PRO A 168 3.16 -3.98 19.51
CA PRO A 168 2.60 -2.73 19.01
C PRO A 168 2.32 -1.79 20.18
N PHE A 169 2.53 -0.49 19.97
CA PHE A 169 2.20 0.54 20.96
C PHE A 169 1.01 1.36 20.48
N PHE A 170 -0.14 1.23 21.14
CA PHE A 170 -1.34 2.00 20.84
C PHE A 170 -1.77 2.85 22.02
N MET A 171 -2.09 4.10 21.74
CA MET A 171 -2.61 5.03 22.74
C MET A 171 -3.70 5.90 22.12
N ILE A 172 -4.78 6.11 22.86
CA ILE A 172 -5.80 7.11 22.55
C ILE A 172 -5.95 8.01 23.76
N THR A 173 -5.67 9.30 23.58
CA THR A 173 -5.82 10.33 24.61
C THR A 173 -7.12 11.08 24.34
N PRO A 174 -8.21 10.82 25.07
CA PRO A 174 -9.45 11.54 24.89
C PRO A 174 -9.30 12.97 25.39
N SER A 175 -9.80 13.95 24.63
CA SER A 175 -9.97 15.32 25.10
C SER A 175 -11.45 15.64 25.20
N PHE A 176 -12.00 15.59 26.41
CA PHE A 176 -13.44 15.78 26.64
C PHE A 176 -13.85 17.26 26.64
N HIS A 177 -12.90 18.17 26.90
CA HIS A 177 -13.17 19.59 27.11
C HIS A 177 -12.92 20.46 25.88
N GLU A 178 -12.06 20.03 24.95
CA GLU A 178 -11.71 20.79 23.75
C GLU A 178 -11.87 19.93 22.50
N ALA A 179 -12.14 20.59 21.36
CA ALA A 179 -12.04 19.95 20.06
C ALA A 179 -10.54 19.81 19.70
N ALA A 180 -10.04 18.59 19.60
CA ALA A 180 -8.64 18.31 19.30
C ALA A 180 -8.54 17.09 18.37
N SER A 181 -7.61 17.15 17.43
CA SER A 181 -7.26 16.04 16.55
C SER A 181 -5.76 16.04 16.35
N GLU A 182 -5.08 15.08 16.97
CA GLU A 182 -3.66 14.84 16.75
C GLU A 182 -3.47 13.34 16.55
N THR A 183 -2.66 12.94 15.57
CA THR A 183 -2.37 11.53 15.33
C THR A 183 -0.93 11.35 14.93
N LYS A 184 -0.24 10.44 15.61
CA LYS A 184 1.10 10.01 15.29
C LYS A 184 1.09 8.52 14.98
N PHE A 185 1.50 8.16 13.78
CA PHE A 185 1.55 6.79 13.31
C PHE A 185 2.94 6.50 12.74
N VAL A 186 3.58 5.45 13.26
CA VAL A 186 4.89 5.00 12.84
C VAL A 186 4.84 3.50 12.60
N CYS A 187 5.11 3.08 11.36
CA CYS A 187 5.17 1.68 10.99
C CYS A 187 6.45 1.39 10.21
N MET A 188 7.21 0.39 10.65
CA MET A 188 8.42 -0.06 9.96
C MET A 188 8.22 -1.50 9.50
N ILE A 189 8.29 -1.70 8.19
CA ILE A 189 8.10 -3.00 7.55
C ILE A 189 9.33 -3.40 6.76
N HIS A 190 9.59 -4.69 6.70
CA HIS A 190 10.74 -5.25 5.98
C HIS A 190 10.34 -6.48 5.19
N PHE A 191 10.82 -6.57 3.94
CA PHE A 191 10.66 -7.77 3.11
C PHE A 191 11.81 -7.89 2.10
N ARG A 192 11.98 -9.08 1.51
CA ARG A 192 12.94 -9.29 0.42
C ARG A 192 12.29 -8.93 -0.92
N ILE A 193 13.02 -8.22 -1.77
CA ILE A 193 12.53 -7.76 -3.09
C ILE A 193 12.10 -8.95 -3.96
N GLY A 194 12.79 -10.09 -3.86
CA GLY A 194 12.43 -11.32 -4.56
C GLY A 194 11.00 -11.81 -4.29
N HIS A 195 10.50 -11.66 -3.07
CA HIS A 195 9.11 -12.02 -2.74
C HIS A 195 8.10 -11.08 -3.43
N ALA A 196 8.42 -9.78 -3.53
CA ALA A 196 7.59 -8.81 -4.24
C ALA A 196 7.61 -9.05 -5.75
N MET A 197 8.79 -9.33 -6.33
CA MET A 197 8.94 -9.70 -7.74
C MET A 197 8.12 -10.94 -8.08
N LEU A 198 8.21 -12.00 -7.27
CA LEU A 198 7.46 -13.24 -7.50
C LEU A 198 5.94 -13.01 -7.41
N ALA A 199 5.48 -12.18 -6.46
CA ALA A 199 4.08 -11.80 -6.37
C ALA A 199 3.62 -11.03 -7.60
N GLY A 200 4.42 -10.06 -8.08
CA GLY A 200 4.16 -9.31 -9.31
C GLY A 200 4.10 -10.17 -10.57
N ILE A 201 5.04 -11.11 -10.73
CA ILE A 201 5.04 -12.05 -11.87
C ILE A 201 3.78 -12.92 -11.86
N ARG A 202 3.39 -13.45 -10.68
CA ARG A 202 2.14 -14.24 -10.53
C ARG A 202 0.91 -13.41 -10.84
N MET A 203 0.90 -12.13 -10.44
CA MET A 203 -0.15 -11.18 -10.76
C MET A 203 -0.32 -11.01 -12.27
N VAL A 204 0.76 -10.71 -12.99
CA VAL A 204 0.74 -10.48 -14.44
C VAL A 204 0.38 -11.75 -15.20
N LYS A 205 0.92 -12.91 -14.78
CA LYS A 205 0.58 -14.20 -15.39
C LYS A 205 -0.91 -14.50 -15.26
N TYR A 206 -1.49 -14.24 -14.09
CA TYR A 206 -2.93 -14.43 -13.88
C TYR A 206 -3.74 -13.48 -14.78
N TRP A 207 -3.36 -12.20 -14.86
CA TRP A 207 -4.04 -11.22 -15.71
C TRP A 207 -4.02 -11.60 -17.20
N ARG A 208 -2.89 -12.12 -17.69
CA ARG A 208 -2.78 -12.64 -19.08
C ARG A 208 -3.55 -13.96 -19.27
N GLY A 209 -3.59 -14.83 -18.27
CA GLY A 209 -4.32 -16.10 -18.31
C GLY A 209 -5.84 -15.96 -18.46
N ASN A 210 -6.43 -14.86 -17.98
CA ASN A 210 -7.84 -14.53 -18.20
C ASN A 210 -8.15 -13.92 -19.58
N ARG A 211 -7.12 -13.60 -20.39
CA ARG A 211 -7.29 -13.17 -21.79
C ARG A 211 -7.16 -14.30 -22.82
N PHE A 212 -6.68 -15.48 -22.42
CA PHE A 212 -6.69 -16.65 -23.29
C PHE A 212 -7.94 -17.48 -22.98
N PRO A 213 -8.93 -17.57 -23.88
CA PRO A 213 -10.01 -18.53 -23.71
C PRO A 213 -9.37 -19.91 -23.54
N LYS A 214 -9.81 -20.66 -22.53
CA LYS A 214 -9.42 -22.06 -22.34
C LYS A 214 -9.56 -22.75 -23.69
N ARG A 215 -8.45 -23.20 -24.27
CA ARG A 215 -8.48 -24.07 -25.43
C ARG A 215 -9.14 -25.35 -24.95
N ASN A 216 -10.42 -25.54 -25.27
CA ASN A 216 -11.09 -26.80 -25.03
C ASN A 216 -10.27 -27.87 -25.75
N THR A 217 -9.61 -28.72 -24.97
CA THR A 217 -9.04 -29.96 -25.48
C THR A 217 -10.21 -30.82 -25.93
N PHE A 218 -10.49 -30.76 -27.23
CA PHE A 218 -11.19 -31.82 -27.95
C PHE A 218 -10.34 -33.08 -27.82
N VAL A 219 -10.61 -33.87 -26.77
CA VAL A 219 -10.23 -35.28 -26.76
C VAL A 219 -11.40 -36.02 -27.40
N THR A 220 -11.13 -36.42 -28.64
CA THR A 220 -11.78 -37.43 -29.48
C THR A 220 -12.67 -38.41 -28.70
N LYS A 221 -13.98 -38.23 -28.85
CA LYS A 221 -14.97 -39.28 -28.67
C LYS A 221 -15.37 -39.71 -30.08
N ASN A 222 -14.62 -40.64 -30.66
CA ASN A 222 -14.94 -41.40 -31.87
C ASN A 222 -13.94 -42.55 -32.00
N ALA A 223 -14.17 -43.60 -31.23
CA ALA A 223 -13.70 -44.94 -31.53
C ALA A 223 -14.61 -45.89 -30.75
N ASN A 224 -15.18 -46.85 -31.50
CA ASN A 224 -15.97 -48.00 -31.05
C ASN A 224 -17.49 -47.85 -31.15
N GLU A 225 -17.97 -47.63 -32.38
CA GLU A 225 -19.15 -48.31 -32.90
C GLU A 225 -18.79 -48.86 -34.28
N SER A 226 -18.20 -50.05 -34.32
CA SER A 226 -18.13 -50.96 -35.47
C SER A 226 -17.47 -52.26 -35.01
N TYR A 227 -18.12 -53.38 -35.34
CA TYR A 227 -17.92 -54.77 -34.90
C TYR A 227 -18.67 -55.19 -33.63
#